data_AF-A0A7S3PRM7-F1
#
_entry.id   AF-A0A7S3PRM7-F1
#
_cell.length_a   1.000
_cell.length_b   1.000
_cell.length_c   1.000
_cell.angle_alpha   90.00
_cell.angle_beta   90.00
_cell.angle_gamma   90.00
#
_symmetry.space_group_name_H-M   'P 1'
#
loop_
_entity.id
_entity.type
_entity.pdbx_description
1 polymer ?
#
loop_
_entity_poly.entity_id
_entity_poly.type
_entity_poly.pdbx_seq_one_letter_code
_entity_poly.pdbx_strand_id
1 'polypeptide(L)'
;VLFGLKEGENRGKNPFKKNRYRSDPWFWLRDDKRESEEVLEYLRLENAYGEQQTKHLEGLRETLYKEHISHLKETDDGPSYPNGKNFFYYTRQVKGLSYGLKCRKPIMGAE
;
A
#
# COMPACT_ATOMS: atom_id res chain seq x y z
N VAL A 1 -27.71 4.19 0.01
CA VAL A 1 -27.05 3.22 0.91
C VAL A 1 -27.98 2.79 2.04
N LEU A 2 -28.09 1.48 2.28
CA LEU A 2 -28.93 0.88 3.33
C LEU A 2 -28.10 0.53 4.58
N PHE A 3 -28.62 0.94 5.74
CA PHE A 3 -28.09 0.62 7.06
C PHE A 3 -29.15 -0.13 7.87
N GLY A 4 -28.85 -1.37 8.26
CA GLY A 4 -29.78 -2.25 8.96
C GLY A 4 -29.74 -3.67 8.41
N LEU A 5 -30.80 -4.43 8.68
CA LEU A 5 -30.94 -5.80 8.20
C LEU A 5 -31.12 -5.79 6.67
N LYS A 6 -30.25 -6.52 5.97
CA LYS A 6 -30.37 -6.80 4.53
C LYS A 6 -30.31 -8.30 4.33
N GLU A 7 -31.35 -8.84 3.71
CA GLU A 7 -31.44 -10.27 3.43
C GLU A 7 -30.25 -10.74 2.58
N GLY A 8 -29.69 -11.91 2.92
CA GLY A 8 -28.54 -12.48 2.23
C GLY A 8 -27.17 -11.88 2.60
N GLU A 9 -27.12 -10.83 3.43
CA GLU A 9 -25.86 -10.21 3.86
C GLU A 9 -25.65 -10.31 5.38
N ASN A 10 -24.46 -10.70 5.81
CA ASN A 10 -24.09 -10.64 7.22
C ASN A 10 -23.84 -9.18 7.65
N ARG A 11 -24.84 -8.58 8.28
CA ARG A 11 -24.81 -7.21 8.83
C ARG A 11 -24.48 -7.17 10.34
N GLY A 12 -23.86 -8.23 10.87
CA GLY A 12 -23.50 -8.38 12.28
C GLY A 12 -24.60 -9.02 13.14
N LYS A 13 -24.32 -9.21 14.43
CA LYS A 13 -25.21 -9.93 15.38
C LYS A 13 -26.51 -9.20 15.69
N ASN A 14 -26.50 -7.87 15.75
CA ASN A 14 -27.65 -7.02 16.11
C ASN A 14 -27.77 -5.82 15.16
N PRO A 15 -28.16 -6.02 13.88
CA PRO A 15 -28.38 -4.92 12.95
C PRO A 15 -29.59 -4.08 13.38
N PHE A 16 -29.68 -2.83 12.89
CA PHE A 16 -30.87 -2.00 13.13
C PHE A 16 -32.13 -2.74 12.67
N LYS A 17 -33.09 -2.94 13.60
CA LYS A 17 -34.38 -3.58 13.31
C LYS A 17 -35.21 -2.78 12.29
N LYS A 18 -35.13 -1.45 12.37
CA LYS A 18 -35.72 -0.54 11.37
C LYS A 18 -34.62 -0.02 10.45
N ASN A 19 -34.73 -0.35 9.17
CA ASN A 19 -33.76 0.08 8.17
C ASN A 19 -33.73 1.61 8.03
N ARG A 20 -32.52 2.14 7.83
CA ARG A 20 -32.26 3.55 7.55
C ARG A 20 -31.62 3.66 6.17
N TYR A 21 -32.04 4.68 5.43
CA TYR A 21 -31.54 4.94 4.09
C TYR A 21 -30.86 6.29 4.05
N ARG A 22 -29.70 6.35 3.39
CA ARG A 22 -29.00 7.59 3.07
C ARG A 22 -28.78 7.67 1.58
N SER A 23 -29.07 8.82 0.99
CA SER A 23 -28.63 9.13 -0.37
C SER A 23 -27.12 9.33 -0.34
N ASP A 24 -26.43 8.71 -1.28
CA ASP A 24 -25.00 8.91 -1.50
C ASP A 24 -24.83 9.23 -3.00
N PRO A 25 -24.71 10.51 -3.35
CA PRO A 25 -24.62 10.93 -4.76
C PRO A 25 -23.32 10.49 -5.43
N TRP A 26 -22.31 10.07 -4.67
CA TRP A 26 -20.99 9.69 -5.18
C TRP A 26 -20.76 8.19 -5.19
N PHE A 27 -21.79 7.39 -4.87
CA PHE A 27 -21.68 5.93 -4.82
C PHE A 27 -21.25 5.32 -6.17
N TRP A 28 -21.49 6.02 -7.29
CA TRP A 28 -21.10 5.61 -8.64
C TRP A 28 -19.57 5.54 -8.84
N LEU A 29 -18.77 6.26 -8.04
CA LEU A 29 -17.31 6.19 -8.08
C LEU A 29 -16.76 4.84 -7.63
N ARG A 30 -17.57 4.03 -6.95
CA ARG A 30 -17.18 2.68 -6.56
C ARG A 30 -17.37 1.72 -7.73
N ASP A 31 -16.25 1.23 -8.25
CA ASP A 31 -16.20 0.10 -9.16
C ASP A 31 -15.31 -1.02 -8.58
N ASP A 32 -15.93 -2.17 -8.30
CA ASP A 32 -15.22 -3.33 -7.76
C ASP A 32 -14.35 -4.04 -8.82
N LYS A 33 -14.56 -3.80 -10.12
CA LYS A 33 -13.67 -4.33 -11.18
C LYS A 33 -12.54 -3.37 -11.54
N ARG A 34 -12.71 -2.07 -11.28
CA ARG A 34 -11.76 -1.00 -11.60
C ARG A 34 -11.54 -0.83 -13.11
N GLU A 35 -12.62 -0.95 -13.86
CA GLU A 35 -12.66 -0.90 -15.33
C GLU A 35 -13.64 0.16 -15.87
N SER A 36 -14.46 0.79 -15.01
CA SER A 36 -15.40 1.82 -15.41
C SER A 36 -14.68 3.05 -15.96
N GLU A 37 -14.88 3.33 -17.25
CA GLU A 37 -14.24 4.45 -17.93
C GLU A 37 -14.67 5.81 -17.35
N GLU A 38 -15.92 5.95 -16.91
CA GLU A 38 -16.42 7.18 -16.26
C GLU A 38 -15.67 7.48 -14.95
N VAL A 39 -15.41 6.44 -14.16
CA VAL A 39 -14.66 6.54 -12.90
C VAL A 39 -13.19 6.85 -13.19
N LEU A 40 -12.58 6.13 -14.13
CA LEU A 40 -11.19 6.34 -14.50
C LEU A 40 -10.96 7.75 -15.06
N GLU A 41 -11.88 8.26 -15.86
CA GLU A 41 -11.79 9.61 -16.39
C GLU A 41 -11.86 10.67 -15.29
N TYR A 42 -12.81 10.53 -14.35
CA TYR A 42 -12.87 11.40 -13.19
C TYR A 42 -11.55 11.39 -12.39
N LEU A 43 -10.96 10.21 -12.17
CA LEU A 43 -9.68 10.08 -11.46
C LEU A 43 -8.50 10.71 -12.23
N ARG A 44 -8.50 10.66 -13.57
CA ARG A 44 -7.48 11.33 -14.39
C ARG A 44 -7.59 12.85 -14.26
N LEU A 45 -8.81 13.39 -14.25
CA LEU A 45 -9.05 14.82 -14.04
C LEU A 45 -8.57 15.28 -12.66
N GLU A 46 -8.84 14.50 -11.61
CA GLU A 46 -8.36 14.77 -10.25
C GLU A 46 -6.82 14.73 -10.17
N ASN A 47 -6.19 13.75 -10.83
CA ASN A 47 -4.72 13.68 -10.91
C ASN A 47 -4.11 14.90 -11.62
N ALA A 48 -4.70 15.32 -12.74
CA ALA A 48 -4.25 16.50 -13.48
C ALA A 48 -4.40 17.79 -12.65
N TYR A 49 -5.50 17.92 -11.91
CA TYR A 49 -5.69 19.02 -10.98
C TYR A 49 -4.64 18.99 -9.86
N GLY A 50 -4.39 17.83 -9.25
CA GLY A 50 -3.36 17.65 -8.23
C GLY A 50 -1.96 18.04 -8.72
N GLU A 51 -1.59 17.61 -9.94
CA GLU A 51 -0.33 18.00 -10.57
C GLU A 51 -0.25 19.51 -10.80
N GLN A 52 -1.31 20.13 -11.32
CA GLN A 52 -1.35 21.57 -11.53
C GLN A 52 -1.20 22.36 -10.22
N GLN A 53 -1.92 21.97 -9.17
CA GLN A 53 -1.86 22.64 -7.87
C GLN A 53 -0.51 22.46 -7.19
N THR A 54 0.15 21.31 -7.37
CA THR A 54 1.43 21.01 -6.71
C THR A 54 2.66 21.38 -7.54
N LYS A 55 2.49 21.85 -8.79
CA LYS A 55 3.59 22.17 -9.70
C LYS A 55 4.64 23.12 -9.11
N HIS A 56 4.18 24.13 -8.36
CA HIS A 56 5.08 25.10 -7.72
C HIS A 56 6.00 24.49 -6.64
N LEU A 57 5.70 23.29 -6.15
CA LEU A 57 6.48 22.58 -5.14
C LEU A 57 7.52 21.63 -5.76
N GLU A 58 7.65 21.57 -7.08
CA GLU A 58 8.51 20.60 -7.76
C GLU A 58 9.97 20.67 -7.30
N GLY A 59 10.52 21.88 -7.15
CA GLY A 59 11.89 22.06 -6.64
C GLY A 59 12.06 21.56 -5.20
N LEU A 60 11.10 21.87 -4.32
CA LEU A 60 11.11 21.38 -2.93
C LEU A 60 10.98 19.85 -2.88
N ARG A 61 10.11 19.27 -3.71
CA ARG A 61 9.92 17.82 -3.82
C ARG A 61 11.21 17.13 -4.26
N GLU A 62 11.95 17.71 -5.22
CA GLU A 62 13.24 17.17 -5.65
C GLU A 62 14.31 17.24 -4.55
N THR A 63 14.37 18.35 -3.80
CA THR A 63 15.27 18.49 -2.65
C THR A 63 14.99 17.42 -1.60
N LEU A 64 13.73 17.30 -1.15
CA LEU A 64 13.34 16.31 -0.15
C LEU A 64 13.56 14.87 -0.63
N TYR A 65 13.32 14.60 -1.91
CA TYR A 65 13.62 13.29 -2.50
C TYR A 65 15.10 12.94 -2.38
N LYS A 66 16.00 13.86 -2.75
CA LYS A 66 17.46 13.65 -2.65
C LYS A 66 17.90 13.47 -1.20
N GLU A 67 17.33 14.24 -0.27
CA GLU A 67 17.59 14.10 1.17
C GLU A 67 17.18 12.72 1.68
N HIS A 68 15.98 12.24 1.35
CA HIS A 68 15.52 10.91 1.75
C HIS A 68 16.39 9.79 1.19
N ILE A 69 16.79 9.86 -0.09
CA ILE A 69 17.72 8.88 -0.67
C ILE A 69 19.09 8.94 0.00
N SER A 70 19.59 10.13 0.34
CA SER A 70 20.90 10.27 1.00
C SER A 70 20.95 9.64 2.39
N HIS A 71 19.81 9.55 3.08
CA HIS A 71 19.67 8.89 4.38
C HIS A 71 19.33 7.39 4.25
N LEU A 72 19.05 6.91 3.05
CA LEU A 72 18.80 5.49 2.79
C LEU A 72 20.12 4.78 2.48
N LYS A 73 20.46 3.77 3.28
CA LYS A 73 21.56 2.88 2.98
C LYS A 73 21.11 1.83 1.95
N GLU A 74 21.32 2.13 0.67
CA GLU A 74 20.81 1.30 -0.45
C GLU A 74 21.38 -0.13 -0.48
N THR A 75 22.58 -0.34 0.06
CA THR A 75 23.17 -1.67 0.23
C THR A 75 23.29 -1.97 1.72
N ASP A 76 22.44 -2.84 2.22
CA ASP A 76 22.43 -3.20 3.63
C ASP A 76 22.03 -4.66 3.87
N ASP A 77 22.63 -5.24 4.89
CA ASP A 77 22.29 -6.56 5.39
C ASP A 77 21.48 -6.41 6.66
N GLY A 78 20.23 -6.90 6.63
CA GLY A 78 19.38 -6.95 7.80
C GLY A 78 19.94 -7.90 8.87
N PRO A 79 19.50 -7.74 10.13
CA PRO A 79 19.95 -8.60 11.21
C PRO A 79 19.62 -10.06 10.93
N SER A 80 20.59 -10.94 11.15
CA SER A 80 20.40 -12.37 10.93
C SER A 80 19.69 -13.03 12.10
N TYR A 81 18.76 -13.93 11.82
CA TYR A 81 18.05 -14.72 12.82
C TYR A 81 18.16 -16.22 12.53
N PRO A 82 18.30 -17.09 13.55
CA PRO A 82 18.34 -18.53 13.34
C PRO A 82 16.97 -19.04 12.90
N ASN A 83 16.95 -19.95 11.92
CA ASN A 83 15.73 -20.66 11.53
C ASN A 83 16.09 -22.09 11.13
N GLY A 84 15.59 -23.06 11.90
CA GLY A 84 16.06 -24.43 11.88
C GLY A 84 17.39 -24.60 12.63
N LYS A 85 17.99 -25.79 12.51
CA LYS A 85 19.23 -26.15 13.24
C LYS A 85 20.51 -25.67 12.56
N ASN A 86 20.45 -25.40 11.25
CA ASN A 86 21.65 -25.33 10.43
C ASN A 86 21.92 -23.95 9.81
N PHE A 87 20.96 -23.01 9.82
CA PHE A 87 21.08 -21.75 9.09
C PHE A 87 20.62 -20.51 9.87
N PHE A 88 21.38 -19.43 9.70
CA PHE A 88 20.92 -18.07 9.91
C PHE A 88 20.32 -17.53 8.61
N TYR A 89 19.16 -16.90 8.69
CA TYR A 89 18.52 -16.19 7.59
C TYR A 89 18.66 -14.68 7.78
N TYR A 90 18.77 -13.97 6.66
CA TYR A 90 18.80 -12.51 6.64
C TYR A 90 18.31 -11.99 5.29
N THR A 91 18.00 -10.71 5.24
CA THR A 91 17.62 -10.01 4.01
C THR A 91 18.72 -9.06 3.60
N ARG A 92 19.07 -9.03 2.32
CA ARG A 92 20.03 -8.08 1.76
C ARG A 92 19.33 -7.13 0.81
N GLN A 93 19.52 -5.84 0.99
CA GLN A 93 19.24 -4.84 -0.04
C GLN A 93 20.51 -4.57 -0.83
N VAL A 94 20.36 -4.36 -2.13
CA VAL A 94 21.48 -4.04 -3.03
C VAL A 94 21.07 -2.79 -3.79
N LYS A 95 22.00 -1.83 -3.85
CA LYS A 95 21.81 -0.60 -4.61
C LYS A 95 21.31 -0.86 -6.03
N GLY A 96 20.28 -0.11 -6.42
CA GLY A 96 19.67 -0.19 -7.75
C GLY A 96 18.67 -1.33 -7.92
N LEU A 97 18.47 -2.20 -6.92
CA LEU A 97 17.42 -3.22 -6.95
C LEU A 97 16.23 -2.80 -6.10
N SER A 98 15.03 -2.86 -6.70
CA SER A 98 13.78 -2.51 -6.00
C SER A 98 13.36 -3.53 -4.94
N TYR A 99 13.91 -4.75 -5.00
CA TYR A 99 13.52 -5.85 -4.11
C TYR A 99 14.73 -6.43 -3.39
N GLY A 100 14.55 -6.73 -2.10
CA GLY A 100 15.58 -7.36 -1.28
C GLY A 100 15.75 -8.86 -1.60
N LEU A 101 16.97 -9.34 -1.42
CA LEU A 101 17.35 -10.73 -1.55
C LEU A 101 17.11 -11.47 -0.22
N LYS A 102 16.59 -12.70 -0.31
CA LYS A 102 16.49 -13.61 0.84
C LYS A 102 17.75 -14.48 0.87
N CYS A 103 18.55 -14.35 1.91
CA CYS A 103 19.85 -14.99 2.03
C CYS A 103 19.89 -15.90 3.26
N ARG A 104 20.76 -16.92 3.24
CA ARG A 104 21.06 -17.76 4.40
C ARG A 104 22.55 -18.07 4.49
N LYS A 105 23.06 -18.25 5.71
CA LYS A 105 24.42 -18.71 6.00
C LYS A 105 24.38 -19.84 7.05
N PRO A 106 25.29 -20.81 7.00
CA PRO A 106 25.33 -21.88 7.99
C PRO A 106 25.64 -21.33 9.39
N ILE A 107 25.08 -21.97 10.43
CA ILE A 107 25.47 -21.73 11.82
C ILE A 107 26.82 -22.43 12.03
N MET A 108 27.86 -21.72 12.51
CA MET A 108 29.15 -22.35 12.78
C MET A 108 28.97 -23.50 13.78
N GLY A 109 29.41 -24.70 13.41
CA GLY A 109 29.25 -25.92 14.23
C GLY A 109 27.96 -26.72 13.98
N ALA A 110 27.18 -26.40 12.95
CA ALA A 110 26.06 -27.24 12.51
C ALA A 110 26.58 -28.41 11.65
N GLU A 111 26.77 -29.58 12.27
CA GLU A 111 26.77 -30.89 11.61
C GLU A 111 25.34 -31.44 11.51
#